data_AF-A0A961H3A2-F1
#
_entry.id   AF-A0A961H3A2-F1
#
_cell.length_a   1.000
_cell.length_b   1.000
_cell.length_c   1.000
_cell.angle_alpha   90.00
_cell.angle_beta   90.00
_cell.angle_gamma   90.00
#
_symmetry.space_group_name_H-M   'P 1'
#
loop_
_entity.id
_entity.type
_entity.pdbx_description
1 polymer ?
#
loop_
_entity_poly.entity_id
_entity_poly.type
_entity_poly.pdbx_seq_one_letter_code
_entity_poly.pdbx_strand_id
1 'polypeptide(L)'
;MTAADTFPLDPVELTRALIRIDSVNPDLIPGGAGEAEIVEWCARWFAAQGFEVHRLGTAERPTVAGIVWGTGGGRSLMLNGHLDTVGVAGYDSD
;
A
#
# COMPACT_ATOMS: atom_id res chain seq x y z
N MET A 1 21.71 0.60 -7.91
CA MET A 1 21.48 -0.68 -7.20
C MET A 1 21.64 -0.40 -5.72
N THR A 2 20.58 0.08 -5.07
CA THR A 2 20.55 0.20 -3.60
C THR A 2 20.46 -1.21 -3.01
N ALA A 3 20.89 -1.39 -1.76
CA ALA A 3 20.77 -2.66 -1.05
C ALA A 3 19.37 -3.26 -1.26
N ALA A 4 19.28 -4.57 -1.49
CA ALA A 4 17.99 -5.24 -1.59
C ALA A 4 17.27 -5.06 -0.26
N ASP A 5 16.32 -4.13 -0.22
CA ASP A 5 15.43 -3.99 0.91
C ASP A 5 14.78 -5.35 1.17
N THR A 6 15.00 -5.89 2.36
CA THR A 6 14.36 -7.15 2.75
C THR A 6 12.97 -6.81 3.26
N PHE A 7 11.95 -7.21 2.48
CA PHE A 7 10.56 -6.99 2.83
C PHE A 7 9.94 -8.22 3.50
N PRO A 8 9.04 -8.04 4.49
CA PRO A 8 8.36 -9.16 5.12
C PRO A 8 7.36 -9.82 4.16
N LEU A 9 7.30 -11.15 4.22
CA LEU A 9 6.28 -11.98 3.57
C LEU A 9 5.29 -12.58 4.57
N ASP A 10 5.71 -12.75 5.83
CA ASP A 10 4.82 -13.15 6.90
C ASP A 10 3.71 -12.08 7.05
N PRO A 11 2.42 -12.47 7.02
CA PRO A 11 1.33 -11.50 7.07
C PRO A 11 1.35 -10.61 8.32
N VAL A 12 1.77 -11.12 9.49
CA VAL A 12 1.82 -10.32 10.71
C VAL A 12 2.91 -9.27 10.62
N GLU A 13 4.10 -9.63 10.14
CA GLU A 13 5.19 -8.68 9.96
C GLU A 13 4.93 -7.68 8.82
N LEU A 14 4.26 -8.12 7.74
CA LEU A 14 3.80 -7.25 6.66
C LEU A 14 2.78 -6.23 7.16
N THR A 15 1.75 -6.68 7.88
CA THR A 15 0.77 -5.77 8.48
C THR A 15 1.45 -4.82 9.46
N ARG A 16 2.37 -5.30 10.31
CA ARG A 16 3.15 -4.43 11.21
C ARG A 16 3.95 -3.37 10.46
N ALA A 17 4.52 -3.69 9.30
CA ALA A 17 5.23 -2.71 8.49
C ALA A 17 4.27 -1.66 7.89
N LEU A 18 3.11 -2.09 7.38
CA LEU A 18 2.11 -1.20 6.80
C LEU A 18 1.49 -0.25 7.84
N ILE A 19 1.08 -0.75 9.02
CA ILE A 19 0.46 0.09 10.07
C ILE A 19 1.41 1.11 10.71
N ARG A 20 2.72 0.95 10.51
CA ARG A 20 3.72 1.93 10.98
C ARG A 20 3.77 3.17 10.09
N ILE A 21 3.18 3.11 8.90
CA ILE A 21 3.09 4.22 7.97
C ILE A 21 1.77 4.93 8.23
N ASP A 22 1.84 6.21 8.59
CA ASP A 22 0.63 7.04 8.71
C ASP A 22 0.04 7.24 7.31
N SER A 23 -1.13 6.67 7.09
CA SER A 23 -1.91 6.81 5.86
C SER A 23 -3.29 7.41 6.12
N VAL A 24 -3.44 8.19 7.20
CA VAL A 24 -4.73 8.79 7.55
C VAL A 24 -5.21 9.69 6.40
N ASN A 25 -6.43 9.45 5.94
CA ASN A 25 -7.02 10.14 4.80
C ASN A 25 -7.22 11.64 5.10
N PRO A 26 -6.56 12.55 4.36
CA PRO A 26 -6.65 13.99 4.60
C PRO A 26 -8.02 14.58 4.23
N ASP A 27 -8.80 13.91 3.39
CA ASP A 27 -10.16 14.33 3.04
C ASP A 27 -11.16 14.05 4.18
N LEU A 28 -10.83 13.10 5.07
CA LEU A 28 -11.66 12.73 6.23
C LEU A 28 -11.20 13.43 7.50
N ILE A 29 -9.88 13.54 7.70
CA ILE A 29 -9.26 14.14 8.89
C ILE A 29 -8.32 15.25 8.44
N PRO A 30 -8.64 16.53 8.73
CA PRO A 30 -7.77 17.64 8.39
C PRO A 30 -6.36 17.45 8.98
N GLY A 31 -5.35 17.49 8.11
CA GLY A 31 -3.95 17.28 8.50
C GLY A 31 -3.49 15.81 8.51
N GLY A 32 -4.32 14.86 8.06
CA GLY A 32 -3.88 13.48 7.82
C GLY A 32 -2.71 13.41 6.84
N ALA A 33 -1.81 12.44 7.04
CA ALA A 33 -0.58 12.32 6.25
C ALA A 33 -0.83 11.92 4.78
N GLY A 34 -1.96 11.26 4.50
CA GLY A 34 -2.31 10.79 3.15
C GLY A 34 -1.50 9.59 2.69
N GLU A 35 -1.80 9.10 1.48
CA GLU A 35 -1.40 7.77 1.04
C GLU A 35 -0.03 7.73 0.34
N ALA A 36 0.64 8.86 0.14
CA ALA A 36 1.85 8.94 -0.68
C ALA A 36 2.99 8.02 -0.18
N GLU A 37 3.26 8.00 1.12
CA GLU A 37 4.32 7.17 1.70
C GLU A 37 3.99 5.67 1.60
N ILE A 38 2.76 5.28 1.96
CA ILE A 38 2.35 3.87 1.93
C ILE A 38 2.26 3.34 0.49
N VAL A 39 1.84 4.17 -0.48
CA VAL A 39 1.88 3.82 -1.90
C VAL A 39 3.30 3.56 -2.37
N GLU A 40 4.26 4.40 -1.99
CA GLU A 40 5.66 4.21 -2.37
C GLU A 40 6.27 2.96 -1.71
N TRP A 41 5.92 2.71 -0.44
CA TRP A 41 6.33 1.50 0.25
C TRP A 41 5.78 0.24 -0.44
N CYS A 42 4.48 0.23 -0.76
CA CYS A 42 3.84 -0.88 -1.49
C CYS A 42 4.43 -1.07 -2.89
N ALA A 43 4.76 0.01 -3.61
CA ALA A 43 5.41 -0.05 -4.91
C ALA A 43 6.79 -0.74 -4.84
N ARG A 44 7.60 -0.42 -3.82
CA ARG A 44 8.87 -1.10 -3.57
C ARG A 44 8.69 -2.56 -3.17
N TRP A 45 7.69 -2.85 -2.31
CA TRP A 45 7.36 -4.22 -1.95
C TRP A 45 6.98 -5.04 -3.19
N PHE A 46 6.07 -4.54 -4.04
CA PHE A 46 5.68 -5.20 -5.29
C PHE A 46 6.88 -5.43 -6.22
N ALA A 47 7.72 -4.41 -6.42
CA ALA A 47 8.92 -4.54 -7.25
C ALA A 47 9.89 -5.60 -6.71
N ALA A 48 10.09 -5.66 -5.39
CA ALA A 48 10.93 -6.67 -4.74
C ALA A 48 10.36 -8.09 -4.87
N GLN A 49 9.05 -8.23 -5.01
CA GLN A 49 8.39 -9.52 -5.27
C GLN A 49 8.27 -9.86 -6.78
N GLY A 50 8.83 -9.03 -7.66
CA GLY A 50 8.85 -9.28 -9.11
C GLY A 50 7.58 -8.90 -9.86
N PHE A 51 6.73 -8.04 -9.28
CA PHE A 51 5.55 -7.52 -9.95
C PHE A 51 5.93 -6.41 -10.93
N GLU A 52 5.18 -6.29 -12.02
CA GLU A 52 5.13 -5.06 -12.80
C GLU A 52 4.33 -4.01 -12.01
N VAL A 53 4.92 -2.84 -11.77
CA VAL A 53 4.37 -1.83 -10.84
C VAL A 53 3.88 -0.59 -11.60
N HIS A 54 2.63 -0.24 -11.36
CA HIS A 54 1.99 0.97 -11.89
C HIS A 54 1.57 1.89 -10.74
N ARG A 55 2.00 3.15 -10.79
CA ARG A 55 1.48 4.21 -9.92
C ARG A 55 0.40 4.97 -10.69
N LEU A 56 -0.76 5.16 -10.07
CA LEU A 56 -1.97 5.72 -10.66
C LEU A 56 -2.54 6.80 -9.72
N GLY A 57 -3.54 7.55 -10.18
CA GLY A 57 -4.20 8.59 -9.38
C GLY A 57 -3.51 9.96 -9.48
N THR A 58 -3.82 10.84 -8.53
CA THR A 58 -3.22 12.18 -8.44
C THR A 58 -2.10 12.19 -7.39
N ALA A 59 -1.39 13.32 -7.26
CA ALA A 59 -0.37 13.48 -6.23
C ALA A 59 -0.98 13.43 -4.81
N GLU A 60 -2.21 13.94 -4.67
CA GLU A 60 -2.95 14.03 -3.41
C GLU A 60 -3.60 12.70 -3.03
N ARG A 61 -4.10 11.93 -4.02
CA ARG A 61 -4.73 10.63 -3.84
C ARG A 61 -4.08 9.57 -4.74
N PRO A 62 -2.85 9.15 -4.42
CA PRO A 62 -2.13 8.18 -5.24
C PRO A 62 -2.64 6.75 -5.02
N THR A 63 -2.39 5.88 -5.98
CA THR A 63 -2.72 4.45 -5.93
C THR A 63 -1.58 3.65 -6.54
N VAL A 64 -1.40 2.39 -6.12
CA VAL A 64 -0.45 1.46 -6.73
C VAL A 64 -1.15 0.17 -7.14
N ALA A 65 -0.80 -0.34 -8.33
CA ALA A 65 -1.18 -1.64 -8.81
C ALA A 65 0.06 -2.47 -9.13
N GLY A 66 0.11 -3.69 -8.60
CA GLY A 66 1.09 -4.71 -8.97
C GLY A 66 0.46 -5.75 -9.88
N ILE A 67 1.13 -6.10 -10.98
CA ILE A 67 0.68 -7.12 -11.93
C ILE A 67 1.68 -8.29 -11.93
N VAL A 68 1.15 -9.51 -11.80
CA VAL A 68 1.90 -10.76 -12.05
C VAL A 68 1.30 -11.42 -13.28
N TRP A 69 2.12 -11.64 -14.30
CA TRP A 69 1.71 -12.30 -15.53
C TRP A 69 1.68 -13.82 -15.36
N GLY A 70 0.48 -14.41 -15.39
CA GLY A 70 0.30 -15.86 -15.45
C GLY A 70 0.47 -16.42 -16.86
N THR A 71 0.71 -17.72 -16.97
CA THR A 71 0.90 -18.41 -18.27
C THR A 71 -0.33 -19.23 -18.71
N GLY A 72 -1.41 -19.23 -17.91
CA GLY A 72 -2.52 -20.17 -18.04
C GLY A 72 -3.63 -19.81 -19.05
N GLY A 73 -3.54 -18.69 -19.78
CA GLY A 73 -4.52 -18.28 -20.81
C GLY A 73 -5.96 -18.00 -20.31
N GLY A 74 -6.21 -18.10 -19.00
CA GLY A 74 -7.50 -17.80 -18.37
C GLY A 74 -7.72 -16.31 -18.14
N ARG A 75 -8.80 -15.98 -17.41
CA ARG A 75 -9.12 -14.60 -17.02
C ARG A 75 -8.13 -14.09 -15.95
N SER A 76 -7.88 -12.78 -15.96
CA SER A 76 -7.14 -12.11 -14.89
C SER A 76 -7.96 -12.05 -13.59
N LEU A 77 -7.30 -12.17 -12.44
CA LEU A 77 -7.88 -11.92 -11.12
C LEU A 77 -7.39 -10.57 -10.60
N MET A 78 -8.30 -9.71 -10.12
CA MET A 78 -7.97 -8.43 -9.49
C MET A 78 -8.31 -8.49 -8.01
N LEU A 79 -7.29 -8.32 -7.17
CA LEU A 79 -7.46 -8.08 -5.74
C LEU A 79 -7.41 -6.56 -5.52
N ASN A 80 -8.52 -5.99 -5.07
CA ASN A 80 -8.64 -4.56 -4.83
C ASN A 80 -8.91 -4.30 -3.34
N GLY A 81 -8.27 -3.27 -2.81
CA GLY A 81 -8.42 -2.78 -1.44
C GLY A 81 -8.01 -1.31 -1.38
N HIS A 82 -7.97 -0.76 -0.17
CA HIS A 82 -7.57 0.62 0.08
C HIS A 82 -6.43 0.66 1.11
N LEU A 83 -5.60 1.70 1.03
CA LEU A 83 -4.42 1.87 1.90
C LEU A 83 -4.64 2.94 2.98
N ASP A 84 -5.64 3.79 2.80
CA ASP A 84 -5.95 4.88 3.72
C ASP A 84 -6.67 4.40 4.97
N THR A 85 -6.46 5.13 6.05
CA THR A 85 -7.11 4.88 7.33
C THR A 85 -7.87 6.11 7.82
N VAL A 86 -8.71 5.92 8.83
CA VAL A 86 -9.23 7.03 9.64
C VAL A 86 -8.32 7.25 10.84
N GLY A 87 -8.32 8.47 11.38
CA GLY A 87 -7.59 8.77 12.61
C GLY A 87 -8.21 8.06 13.83
N VAL A 88 -7.44 7.98 14.92
CA VAL A 88 -7.90 7.43 16.21
C VAL A 88 -8.55 8.48 17.13
N ALA A 89 -8.58 9.75 16.70
CA ALA A 89 -9.18 10.83 17.47
C ALA A 89 -10.71 10.60 17.58
N GLY A 90 -11.18 10.32 18.79
CA GLY A 90 -12.58 9.96 19.07
C GLY A 90 -12.81 8.46 19.30
N TYR A 91 -11.76 7.63 19.26
CA TYR A 91 -11.83 6.27 19.77
C TYR A 91 -11.70 6.29 21.30
N ASP A 92 -12.83 6.45 21.98
CA ASP A 92 -12.94 6.18 23.41
C ASP A 92 -12.82 4.66 23.56
N SER A 93 -11.71 4.19 24.12
CA SER A 93 -11.41 2.76 24.33
C SER A 93 -12.60 1.95 24.87
N ASP A 94 -12.67 0.65 24.54
CA ASP A 94 -13.50 -0.32 25.27
C ASP A 94 -13.11 -0.42 26.77
#